data_AF-M7XVJ4-F1
#
_entry.id   AF-M7XVJ4-F1
#
_cell.length_a   1.000
_cell.length_b   1.000
_cell.length_c   1.000
_cell.angle_alpha   90.00
_cell.angle_beta   90.00
_cell.angle_gamma   90.00
#
_symmetry.space_group_name_H-M   'P 1'
#
loop_
_entity.id
_entity.type
_entity.pdbx_description
1 polymer ?
#
loop_
_entity_poly.entity_id
_entity_poly.type
_entity_poly.pdbx_seq_one_letter_code
_entity_poly.pdbx_strand_id
1 'polypeptide(L)'
;MIRLAHFFFYTYVGLVILAGFWGAFVNPVWDMKVMFSIDLGQLSPDSAINLMSQYRFLRALELGFGIVSILFVGRIFSEESYWRLFLMVMGLGVLARVFSWCFDGNPNLLTKFFLFYEAIGWLIIWKAGLNKIQKTASDGN
;
A
#
# COMPACT_ATOMS: atom_id res chain seq x y z
N MET A 1 13.73 17.26 -0.48
CA MET A 1 12.39 16.67 -0.69
C MET A 1 12.42 15.45 -1.62
N ILE A 2 12.97 15.55 -2.84
CA ILE A 2 12.98 14.44 -3.81
C ILE A 2 13.61 13.14 -3.27
N ARG A 3 14.77 13.21 -2.59
CA ARG A 3 15.40 12.02 -1.98
C ARG A 3 14.51 11.34 -0.93
N LEU A 4 13.78 12.14 -0.15
CA LEU A 4 12.85 11.65 0.87
C LEU A 4 11.64 10.97 0.21
N ALA A 5 11.11 11.53 -0.88
CA ALA A 5 10.05 10.90 -1.65
C ALA A 5 10.48 9.54 -2.25
N HIS A 6 11.71 9.43 -2.76
CA HIS A 6 12.26 8.14 -3.22
C HIS A 6 12.39 7.15 -2.06
N PHE A 7 12.87 7.59 -0.89
CA PHE A 7 12.96 6.74 0.29
C PHE A 7 11.58 6.17 0.67
N PHE A 8 10.56 7.03 0.83
CA PHE A 8 9.20 6.60 1.16
C PHE A 8 8.59 5.72 0.06
N PHE A 9 8.85 6.03 -1.20
CA PHE A 9 8.41 5.20 -2.32
C PHE A 9 8.99 3.78 -2.24
N TYR A 10 10.32 3.63 -2.19
CA TYR A 10 10.96 2.32 -2.21
C TYR A 10 10.64 1.49 -0.98
N THR A 11 10.55 2.13 0.19
CA THR A 11 10.19 1.44 1.43
C THR A 11 8.73 1.00 1.42
N TYR A 12 7.79 1.86 0.99
CA TYR A 12 6.38 1.48 0.83
C TYR A 12 6.22 0.35 -0.18
N VAL A 13 6.75 0.52 -1.40
CA VAL A 13 6.64 -0.47 -2.46
C VAL A 13 7.33 -1.78 -2.07
N GLY A 14 8.49 -1.70 -1.42
CA GLY A 14 9.20 -2.86 -0.88
C GLY A 14 8.36 -3.60 0.16
N LEU A 15 7.74 -2.89 1.10
CA LEU A 15 6.83 -3.48 2.08
C LEU A 15 5.61 -4.14 1.42
N VAL A 16 5.00 -3.49 0.43
CA VAL A 16 3.88 -4.03 -0.34
C VAL A 16 4.26 -5.32 -1.07
N ILE A 17 5.43 -5.36 -1.72
CA ILE A 17 5.94 -6.57 -2.37
C ILE A 17 6.20 -7.67 -1.36
N LEU A 18 6.90 -7.38 -0.27
CA LEU A 18 7.24 -8.37 0.76
C LEU A 18 5.99 -8.93 1.44
N ALA A 19 5.08 -8.07 1.87
CA ALA A 19 3.82 -8.47 2.51
C ALA A 19 2.91 -9.20 1.53
N GLY A 20 2.78 -8.73 0.29
CA GLY A 20 2.00 -9.38 -0.75
C GLY A 20 2.53 -10.78 -1.08
N PHE A 21 3.83 -10.92 -1.28
CA PHE A 21 4.45 -12.22 -1.54
C PHE A 21 4.34 -13.17 -0.34
N TRP A 22 4.64 -12.69 0.86
CA TRP A 22 4.57 -13.49 2.09
C TRP A 22 3.15 -13.96 2.39
N GLY A 23 2.19 -13.04 2.31
CA GLY A 23 0.78 -13.26 2.60
C GLY A 23 0.02 -14.01 1.50
N ALA A 24 0.53 -14.07 0.27
CA ALA A 24 -0.06 -14.89 -0.79
C ALA A 24 0.52 -16.31 -0.84
N PHE A 25 1.85 -16.46 -0.72
CA PHE A 25 2.54 -17.70 -1.09
C PHE A 25 3.33 -18.37 0.03
N VAL A 26 3.87 -17.61 1.00
CA VAL A 26 4.82 -18.19 1.98
C VAL A 26 4.09 -18.68 3.22
N ASN A 27 3.40 -17.80 3.95
CA ASN A 27 2.71 -18.19 5.18
C ASN A 27 1.45 -17.33 5.41
N PRO A 28 0.39 -17.56 4.61
CA PRO A 28 -0.82 -16.75 4.67
C PRO A 28 -1.60 -16.92 5.98
N VAL A 29 -1.49 -18.10 6.62
CA VAL A 29 -2.18 -18.39 7.90
C VAL A 29 -1.58 -17.54 9.03
N TRP A 30 -0.26 -17.52 9.13
CA TRP A 30 0.42 -16.70 10.13
C TRP A 30 0.19 -15.21 9.87
N ASP A 31 0.31 -14.79 8.61
CA ASP A 31 0.12 -13.38 8.23
C ASP A 31 -1.29 -12.90 8.58
N MET A 32 -2.31 -13.71 8.28
CA MET A 32 -3.69 -13.38 8.61
C MET A 32 -3.93 -13.35 10.13
N LYS A 33 -3.32 -14.27 10.89
CA LYS A 33 -3.39 -14.26 12.36
C LYS A 33 -2.75 -13.02 12.96
N VAL A 34 -1.60 -12.59 12.45
CA VAL A 34 -0.90 -11.39 12.96
C VAL A 34 -1.64 -10.11 12.57
N MET A 35 -2.09 -10.01 11.32
CA MET A 35 -2.70 -8.79 10.79
C MET A 35 -4.16 -8.62 11.22
N PHE A 36 -4.94 -9.69 11.24
CA PHE A 36 -6.39 -9.65 11.49
C PHE A 36 -6.80 -10.28 12.81
N SER A 37 -5.89 -10.94 13.54
CA SER A 37 -6.21 -11.68 14.77
C SER A 37 -7.27 -12.78 14.55
N ILE A 38 -7.35 -13.32 13.33
CA ILE A 38 -8.28 -14.40 12.95
C ILE A 38 -7.58 -15.75 13.12
N ASP A 39 -8.21 -16.66 13.87
CA ASP A 39 -7.82 -18.07 13.92
C ASP A 39 -8.71 -18.90 13.00
N LEU A 40 -8.11 -19.42 11.91
CA LEU A 40 -8.83 -20.27 10.95
C LEU A 40 -9.36 -21.56 11.56
N GLY A 41 -8.75 -22.06 12.65
CA GLY A 41 -9.19 -23.27 13.32
C GLY A 41 -10.56 -23.13 13.98
N GLN A 42 -11.06 -21.90 14.14
CA GLN A 42 -12.37 -21.60 14.71
C GLN A 42 -13.48 -21.47 13.66
N LEU A 43 -13.13 -21.48 12.37
CA LEU A 43 -14.07 -21.37 11.27
C LEU A 43 -14.47 -22.75 10.75
N SER A 44 -15.64 -22.84 10.12
CA SER A 44 -15.99 -24.04 9.35
C SER A 44 -14.99 -24.23 8.20
N PRO A 45 -14.77 -25.47 7.73
CA PRO A 45 -13.82 -25.74 6.64
C PRO A 45 -14.09 -24.89 5.39
N ASP A 46 -15.36 -24.75 4.99
CA ASP A 46 -15.74 -23.98 3.81
C ASP A 46 -15.47 -22.48 3.98
N SER A 47 -15.81 -21.92 5.16
CA SER A 47 -15.52 -20.52 5.46
C SER A 47 -14.02 -20.24 5.50
N ALA A 48 -13.23 -21.15 6.08
CA ALA A 48 -11.77 -21.02 6.12
C ALA A 48 -11.16 -21.04 4.72
N ILE A 49 -11.59 -21.95 3.85
CA ILE A 49 -11.10 -22.05 2.46
C ILE A 49 -11.47 -20.79 1.67
N ASN A 50 -12.72 -20.33 1.77
CA ASN A 50 -13.18 -19.15 1.06
C ASN A 50 -12.45 -17.88 1.52
N LEU A 51 -12.32 -17.68 2.84
CA LEU A 51 -11.59 -16.55 3.40
C LEU A 51 -10.13 -16.57 2.97
N MET A 52 -9.47 -17.73 3.04
CA MET A 52 -8.06 -17.88 2.65
C MET A 52 -7.85 -17.62 1.16
N SER A 53 -8.78 -18.05 0.32
CA SER A 53 -8.70 -17.82 -1.13
C SER A 53 -8.81 -16.33 -1.48
N GLN A 54 -9.77 -15.63 -0.86
CA GLN A 54 -9.93 -14.18 -1.01
C GLN A 54 -8.71 -13.43 -0.46
N TYR A 55 -8.19 -13.88 0.69
CA TYR A 55 -7.01 -13.28 1.29
C TYR A 55 -5.78 -13.35 0.38
N ARG A 56 -5.47 -14.54 -0.15
CA ARG A 56 -4.36 -14.73 -1.08
C ARG A 56 -4.53 -13.90 -2.35
N PHE A 57 -5.74 -13.80 -2.86
CA PHE A 57 -6.05 -12.99 -4.04
C PHE A 57 -5.74 -11.50 -3.78
N LEU A 58 -6.21 -10.95 -2.65
CA LEU A 58 -5.91 -9.55 -2.27
C LEU A 58 -4.41 -9.31 -2.10
N ARG A 59 -3.69 -10.23 -1.43
CA ARG A 59 -2.22 -10.15 -1.29
C ARG A 59 -1.48 -10.25 -2.62
N ALA A 60 -1.97 -11.05 -3.56
CA ALA A 60 -1.41 -11.14 -4.91
C ALA A 60 -1.65 -9.85 -5.71
N LEU A 61 -2.78 -9.17 -5.53
CA LEU A 61 -3.03 -7.84 -6.13
C LEU A 61 -2.07 -6.79 -5.56
N GLU A 62 -1.83 -6.79 -4.25
CA GLU A 62 -0.84 -5.93 -3.61
C GLU A 62 0.57 -6.17 -4.18
N LEU A 63 0.98 -7.44 -4.27
CA LEU A 63 2.25 -7.82 -4.90
C LEU A 63 2.34 -7.31 -6.35
N GLY A 64 1.28 -7.52 -7.14
CA GLY A 64 1.22 -7.05 -8.53
C GLY A 64 1.37 -5.54 -8.64
N PHE A 65 0.66 -4.78 -7.80
CA PHE A 65 0.80 -3.32 -7.72
C PHE A 65 2.22 -2.89 -7.33
N GLY A 66 2.83 -3.58 -6.37
CA GLY A 66 4.22 -3.33 -5.97
C GLY A 66 5.21 -3.55 -7.12
N ILE A 67 5.10 -4.68 -7.83
CA ILE A 67 5.96 -5.00 -8.98
C ILE A 67 5.80 -3.96 -10.08
N VAL A 68 4.56 -3.61 -10.45
CA VAL A 68 4.28 -2.56 -11.44
C VAL A 68 4.90 -1.24 -11.02
N SER A 69 4.79 -0.88 -9.74
CA SER A 69 5.38 0.37 -9.22
C SER A 69 6.91 0.40 -9.39
N ILE A 70 7.62 -0.71 -9.13
CA ILE A 70 9.07 -0.79 -9.38
C ILE A 70 9.38 -0.69 -10.88
N LEU A 71 8.67 -1.44 -11.73
CA LEU A 71 8.93 -1.45 -13.18
C LEU A 71 8.73 -0.06 -13.81
N PHE A 72 7.77 0.71 -13.31
CA PHE A 72 7.46 2.04 -13.82
C PHE A 72 7.99 3.18 -12.94
N VAL A 73 8.95 2.91 -12.04
CA VAL A 73 9.49 3.93 -11.11
C VAL A 73 9.98 5.19 -11.84
N GLY A 74 10.68 5.02 -12.97
CA GLY A 74 11.14 6.14 -13.79
C GLY A 74 9.97 7.02 -14.25
N ARG A 75 8.90 6.40 -14.77
CA ARG A 75 7.70 7.08 -15.24
C ARG A 75 6.89 7.70 -14.10
N ILE A 76 6.77 7.03 -12.96
CA ILE A 76 6.08 7.53 -11.76
C ILE A 76 6.72 8.84 -11.27
N PHE A 77 8.04 8.98 -11.40
CA PHE A 77 8.70 10.23 -11.00
C PHE A 77 8.90 11.22 -12.14
N SER A 78 8.75 10.84 -13.42
CA SER A 78 8.93 11.73 -14.57
C SER A 78 7.63 12.26 -15.17
N GLU A 79 6.56 11.47 -15.19
CA GLU A 79 5.30 11.75 -15.87
C GLU A 79 4.15 11.97 -14.88
N GLU A 80 3.38 13.04 -15.10
CA GLU A 80 2.30 13.45 -14.18
C GLU A 80 1.18 12.41 -14.07
N SER A 81 0.82 11.74 -15.17
CA SER A 81 -0.24 10.73 -15.21
C SER A 81 0.10 9.53 -14.33
N TYR A 82 1.32 9.00 -14.42
CA TYR A 82 1.80 7.87 -13.61
C TYR A 82 1.94 8.26 -12.14
N TRP A 83 2.48 9.45 -11.87
CA TRP A 83 2.59 9.99 -10.52
C TRP A 83 1.21 10.09 -9.83
N ARG A 84 0.22 10.68 -10.52
CA ARG A 84 -1.16 10.79 -10.01
C ARG A 84 -1.78 9.43 -9.79
N LEU A 85 -1.63 8.50 -10.74
CA LEU A 85 -2.18 7.15 -10.61
C LEU A 85 -1.62 6.43 -9.37
N PHE A 86 -0.30 6.46 -9.19
CA PHE A 86 0.35 5.87 -8.03
C PHE A 86 -0.19 6.46 -6.72
N LEU A 87 -0.29 7.79 -6.63
CA LEU A 87 -0.80 8.46 -5.43
C LEU A 87 -2.30 8.25 -5.21
N MET A 88 -3.09 8.09 -6.26
CA MET A 88 -4.51 7.72 -6.13
C MET A 88 -4.65 6.32 -5.52
N VAL A 89 -3.94 5.32 -6.04
CA VAL A 89 -4.01 3.95 -5.52
C VAL A 89 -3.52 3.89 -4.07
N MET A 90 -2.36 4.49 -3.77
CA MET A 90 -1.84 4.56 -2.41
C MET A 90 -2.79 5.32 -1.47
N GLY A 91 -3.34 6.45 -1.92
CA GLY A 91 -4.27 7.27 -1.15
C GLY A 91 -5.60 6.54 -0.85
N LEU A 92 -6.13 5.77 -1.81
CA LEU A 92 -7.31 4.94 -1.59
C LEU A 92 -7.07 3.88 -0.52
N GLY A 93 -5.87 3.28 -0.45
CA GLY A 93 -5.50 2.35 0.63
C GLY A 93 -5.51 3.02 2.01
N VAL A 94 -4.94 4.22 2.13
CA VAL A 94 -4.97 5.02 3.37
C VAL A 94 -6.41 5.36 3.75
N LEU A 95 -7.22 5.84 2.79
CA LEU A 95 -8.62 6.20 3.03
C LEU A 95 -9.45 5.00 3.47
N ALA A 96 -9.27 3.83 2.85
CA ALA A 96 -9.98 2.61 3.24
C ALA A 96 -9.67 2.22 4.70
N ARG A 97 -8.42 2.34 5.14
CA ARG A 97 -8.04 2.06 6.54
C ARG A 97 -8.58 3.10 7.52
N VAL A 98 -8.60 4.38 7.15
CA VAL A 98 -9.25 5.43 7.96
C VAL A 98 -10.74 5.15 8.09
N PHE A 99 -11.39 4.80 6.97
CA PHE A 99 -12.81 4.44 6.95
C PHE A 99 -13.09 3.25 7.88
N SER A 100 -12.33 2.15 7.75
CA SER A 100 -12.51 1.00 8.64
C SER A 100 -12.24 1.33 10.11
N TRP A 101 -11.27 2.20 10.42
CA TRP A 101 -11.09 2.63 11.81
C TRP A 101 -12.31 3.40 12.35
N CYS A 102 -12.90 4.28 11.52
CA CYS A 102 -14.07 5.06 11.93
C CYS A 102 -15.35 4.22 12.09
N PHE A 103 -15.56 3.21 11.22
CA PHE A 103 -16.83 2.49 11.12
C PHE A 103 -16.79 1.04 11.64
N ASP A 104 -15.67 0.34 11.50
CA ASP A 104 -15.55 -1.09 11.84
C ASP A 104 -14.89 -1.31 13.22
N GLY A 105 -14.28 -0.28 13.79
CA GLY A 105 -13.71 -0.28 15.14
C GLY A 105 -12.20 -0.08 15.20
N ASN A 106 -11.62 -0.27 16.38
CA ASN A 106 -10.24 0.09 16.66
C ASN A 106 -9.25 -0.98 16.15
N PRO A 107 -8.41 -0.70 15.14
CA PRO A 107 -7.48 -1.69 14.61
C PRO A 107 -6.33 -1.96 15.60
N ASN A 108 -5.65 -3.09 15.40
CA ASN A 108 -4.47 -3.43 16.18
C ASN A 108 -3.32 -2.40 15.96
N LEU A 109 -2.31 -2.47 16.84
CA LEU A 109 -1.20 -1.52 16.81
C LEU A 109 -0.41 -1.57 15.49
N LEU A 110 -0.24 -2.76 14.91
CA LEU A 110 0.51 -2.95 13.67
C LEU A 110 -0.18 -2.28 12.47
N THR A 111 -1.50 -2.43 12.36
CA THR A 111 -2.30 -1.76 11.33
C THR A 111 -2.28 -0.24 11.50
N LYS A 112 -2.30 0.27 12.73
CA LYS A 112 -2.12 1.72 12.98
C LYS A 112 -0.75 2.20 12.53
N PHE A 113 0.30 1.46 12.85
CA PHE A 113 1.66 1.79 12.41
C PHE A 113 1.72 1.91 10.88
N PHE A 114 1.21 0.93 10.15
CA PHE A 114 1.19 0.97 8.68
C PHE A 114 0.32 2.11 8.15
N LEU A 115 -0.83 2.39 8.75
CA LEU A 115 -1.68 3.52 8.38
C LEU A 115 -0.93 4.85 8.51
N PHE A 116 -0.29 5.13 9.65
CA PHE A 116 0.46 6.37 9.84
C PHE A 116 1.66 6.45 8.90
N TYR A 117 2.38 5.33 8.74
CA TYR A 117 3.53 5.25 7.84
C TYR A 117 3.14 5.59 6.39
N GLU A 118 2.07 4.97 5.88
CA GLU A 118 1.57 5.20 4.54
C GLU A 118 1.01 6.62 4.38
N ALA A 119 0.25 7.14 5.36
CA ALA A 119 -0.27 8.49 5.30
C ALA A 119 0.86 9.54 5.22
N ILE A 120 1.92 9.38 6.01
CA ILE A 120 3.09 10.26 5.97
C ILE A 120 3.82 10.13 4.63
N GLY A 121 4.06 8.90 4.15
CA GLY A 121 4.71 8.65 2.87
C GLY A 121 3.92 9.26 1.71
N TRP A 122 2.60 9.08 1.70
CA TRP A 122 1.69 9.64 0.71
C TRP A 122 1.76 11.17 0.66
N LEU A 123 1.70 11.85 1.81
CA LEU A 123 1.80 13.31 1.88
C LEU A 123 3.15 13.84 1.40
N ILE A 124 4.24 13.14 1.71
CA ILE A 124 5.60 13.54 1.31
C ILE A 124 5.78 13.39 -0.20
N ILE A 125 5.35 12.26 -0.78
CA ILE A 125 5.42 12.01 -2.22
C ILE A 125 4.51 12.98 -2.98
N TRP A 126 3.32 13.28 -2.44
CA TRP A 126 2.42 14.29 -2.99
C TRP A 126 3.06 15.68 -3.06
N LYS A 127 3.61 16.16 -1.94
CA LYS A 127 4.31 17.47 -1.90
C LYS A 127 5.50 17.53 -2.85
N ALA A 128 6.26 16.44 -2.96
CA ALA A 128 7.41 16.38 -3.87
C ALA A 128 6.99 16.49 -5.35
N GLY A 129 5.86 15.89 -5.73
CA GLY A 129 5.34 15.99 -7.10
C GLY A 129 4.79 17.37 -7.45
N LEU A 130 4.06 18.02 -6.53
CA LEU A 130 3.57 19.39 -6.74
C LEU A 130 4.70 20.40 -7.02
N ASN A 131 5.77 20.33 -6.23
CA ASN A 131 6.92 21.21 -6.40
C ASN A 131 7.61 21.02 -7.76
N LYS A 132 7.58 19.79 -8.30
CA LYS A 132 8.15 19.49 -9.61
C LYS A 132 7.32 20.10 -10.73
N ILE A 133 5.99 20.00 -10.66
CA ILE A 133 5.07 20.57 -11.66
C ILE A 133 5.19 22.10 -11.69
N GLN A 134 5.21 22.75 -10.52
CA GLN A 134 5.35 24.21 -10.42
C GLN A 134 6.64 24.71 -11.05
N LYS A 135 7.75 23.98 -10.87
CA LYS A 135 9.05 24.35 -11.45
C LYS A 135 9.07 24.21 -12.99
N THR A 136 8.46 23.16 -13.53
CA THR A 136 8.35 23.01 -15.00
C THR A 136 7.47 24.11 -15.60
N ALA A 137 6.44 24.57 -14.90
CA ALA A 137 5.59 25.67 -15.35
C ALA A 137 6.29 27.04 -15.29
N SER A 138 7.23 27.26 -14.36
CA SER A 138 8.01 28.50 -14.26
C SER A 138 9.15 28.59 -15.29
N ASP A 139 9.76 27.44 -15.63
CA ASP A 139 10.92 27.38 -16.54
C ASP A 139 10.50 27.37 -18.03
N GLY A 140 9.19 27.27 -18.31
CA GLY A 140 8.60 27.28 -19.65
C GLY A 140 8.04 28.64 -20.11
N ASN A 141 8.23 29.70 -19.30
CA ASN A 141 7.96 31.10 -19.64
C ASN A 141 9.27 31.88 -19.79
#